data_AF-A0A6M0C7P4-F1
#
_entry.id   AF-A0A6M0C7P4-F1
#
_cell.length_a   1.000
_cell.length_b   1.000
_cell.length_c   1.000
_cell.angle_alpha   90.00
_cell.angle_beta   90.00
_cell.angle_gamma   90.00
#
_symmetry.space_group_name_H-M   'P 1'
#
loop_
_entity.id
_entity.type
_entity.pdbx_description
1 polymer ?
#
loop_
_entity_poly.entity_id
_entity_poly.type
_entity_poly.pdbx_seq_one_letter_code
_entity_poly.pdbx_strand_id
1 'polypeptide(L)' 'MLKRIYIDNFRCLVNFELAVGSINLFLGDNGAGKSRVFDVLRKIQAFIRGDGKVDDIFNQAD' A
#
# COMPACT_ATOMS: atom_id res chain seq x y z
N MET A 1 4.29 -2.71 15.75
CA MET A 1 3.82 -1.41 15.20
C MET A 1 4.50 -1.20 13.86
N LEU A 2 3.75 -0.85 12.81
CA LEU A 2 4.32 -0.58 11.48
C LEU A 2 5.31 0.60 11.59
N LYS A 3 6.53 0.43 11.08
CA LYS A 3 7.60 1.44 11.17
C LYS A 3 7.87 2.12 9.83
N ARG A 4 7.75 1.35 8.75
CA ARG A 4 8.05 1.78 7.41
C ARG A 4 7.26 0.95 6.41
N ILE A 5 6.87 1.57 5.30
CA ILE A 5 6.40 0.88 4.12
C ILE A 5 7.14 1.43 2.90
N TYR A 6 7.60 0.53 2.04
CA TYR A 6 8.18 0.83 0.74
C TYR A 6 7.30 0.18 -0.33
N ILE A 7 6.99 0.94 -1.37
CA ILE A 7 6.11 0.53 -2.46
C ILE A 7 6.76 0.97 -3.77
N ASP A 8 6.93 0.03 -4.69
CA ASP A 8 7.47 0.32 -6.01
C ASP A 8 6.62 -0.33 -7.09
N ASN A 9 6.50 0.37 -8.22
CA ASN A 9 5.71 -0.03 -9.39
C ASN A 9 4.30 -0.55 -9.05
N PHE A 10 3.59 0.16 -8.17
CA PHE A 10 2.20 -0.14 -7.85
C PHE A 10 1.33 1.08 -8.13
N ARG A 11 0.55 1.05 -9.22
CA ARG A 11 -0.27 2.17 -9.68
C ARG A 11 0.53 3.47 -9.77
N CYS A 12 0.14 4.50 -9.00
CA CYS A 12 0.85 5.79 -8.98
C CYS A 12 1.97 5.87 -7.94
N LEU A 13 2.27 4.78 -7.22
CA LEU A 13 3.33 4.71 -6.22
C LEU A 13 4.57 4.07 -6.85
N VAL A 14 5.55 4.90 -7.23
CA VAL A 14 6.83 4.48 -7.82
C VAL A 14 7.95 4.95 -6.91
N ASN A 15 8.83 4.05 -6.49
CA ASN A 15 9.88 4.33 -5.50
C ASN A 15 9.38 5.09 -4.26
N PHE A 16 8.19 4.73 -3.77
CA PHE A 16 7.53 5.41 -2.68
C PHE A 16 7.97 4.82 -1.33
N GLU A 17 8.46 5.68 -0.44
CA GLU A 17 8.84 5.31 0.92
C GLU A 17 8.08 6.17 1.93
N LEU A 18 7.51 5.52 2.95
CA LEU A 18 6.82 6.18 4.05
C LEU A 18 7.32 5.62 5.39
N ALA A 19 7.89 6.50 6.20
CA ALA A 19 8.13 6.25 7.62
C ALA A 19 6.83 6.49 8.41
N VAL A 20 6.52 5.60 9.35
CA VAL A 20 5.24 5.58 10.07
C VAL A 20 5.46 5.88 11.55
N GLY A 21 4.87 6.99 12.02
CA GLY A 21 4.81 7.40 13.42
C GLY A 21 3.64 6.78 14.18
N SER A 22 3.40 7.22 15.42
CA SER A 22 2.22 6.84 16.21
C SER A 22 0.91 7.35 15.61
N ILE A 23 0.93 8.54 15.01
CA ILE A 23 -0.17 9.16 14.27
C ILE A 23 0.40 9.67 12.94
N ASN A 24 -0.31 9.41 11.84
CA ASN A 24 0.10 9.83 10.50
C ASN A 24 -1.11 10.47 9.80
N LEU A 25 -0.93 11.66 9.24
CA LEU A 25 -1.95 12.39 8.51
C LEU A 25 -1.57 12.44 7.02
N PHE A 26 -2.48 11.98 6.16
CA PHE A 26 -2.28 11.94 4.72
C PHE A 26 -3.03 13.11 4.06
N LEU A 27 -2.30 14.07 3.48
CA LEU A 27 -2.84 15.24 2.78
C LEU A 27 -2.40 15.25 1.31
N GLY A 28 -3.10 16.05 0.50
CA GLY A 28 -2.79 16.25 -0.91
C GLY A 28 -4.02 16.08 -1.81
N ASP A 29 -3.83 16.26 -3.11
CA ASP A 29 -4.92 16.25 -4.09
C ASP A 29 -5.48 14.86 -4.39
N ASN A 30 -6.67 14.82 -5.00
CA ASN A 30 -7.24 13.57 -5.49
C ASN A 30 -6.34 12.96 -6.57
N GLY A 31 -6.13 11.64 -6.50
CA GLY A 31 -5.21 10.94 -7.39
C GLY A 31 -3.75 10.89 -6.91
N ALA A 32 -3.35 11.66 -5.90
CA ALA A 32 -1.97 11.68 -5.38
C ALA A 32 -1.53 10.40 -4.61
N GLY A 33 -2.26 9.29 -4.74
CA GLY A 33 -1.84 8.00 -4.17
C GLY A 33 -2.22 7.74 -2.71
N LYS A 34 -2.85 8.68 -2.00
CA LYS A 34 -3.29 8.51 -0.59
C LYS A 34 -4.07 7.21 -0.37
N SER A 35 -5.14 6.98 -1.13
CA SER A 35 -5.95 5.75 -1.04
C SER A 35 -5.20 4.51 -1.49
N ARG A 36 -4.15 4.63 -2.31
CA ARG A 36 -3.34 3.51 -2.80
C ARG A 36 -2.40 2.98 -1.73
N VAL A 37 -1.88 3.82 -0.84
CA VAL A 37 -1.11 3.35 0.33
C VAL A 37 -1.96 2.42 1.20
N PHE A 38 -3.22 2.79 1.46
CA PHE A 38 -4.15 1.92 2.21
C PHE A 38 -4.51 0.63 1.44
N ASP A 39 -4.60 0.69 0.12
CA ASP A 39 -4.85 -0.48 -0.73
C ASP A 39 -3.72 -1.52 -0.59
N VAL A 40 -2.47 -1.09 -0.74
CA VAL A 40 -1.30 -1.96 -0.53
C VAL A 40 -1.29 -2.55 0.88
N LEU A 41 -1.57 -1.74 1.91
CA LEU A 41 -1.64 -2.23 3.28
C LEU A 41 -2.70 -3.33 3.46
N ARG A 42 -3.88 -3.18 2.86
CA ARG A 42 -4.95 -4.20 2.92
C ARG A 42 -4.56 -5.47 2.16
N LYS A 43 -3.96 -5.33 0.96
CA LYS A 43 -3.50 -6.46 0.16
C LYS A 43 -2.42 -7.27 0.88
N ILE A 44 -1.45 -6.60 1.50
CA ILE A 44 -0.44 -7.25 2.34
C ILE A 44 -1.09 -7.97 3.53
N GLN A 45 -2.07 -7.35 4.20
CA GLN A 45 -2.81 -8.01 5.29
C GLN A 45 -3.55 -9.27 4.82
N ALA A 46 -4.25 -9.20 3.70
CA ALA A 46 -4.96 -10.34 3.12
C ALA A 46 -3.98 -11.47 2.76
N PHE A 47 -2.84 -11.12 2.17
CA PHE A 47 -1.79 -12.09 1.83
C PHE A 47 -1.24 -12.79 3.07
N ILE A 48 -0.92 -12.03 4.12
CA ILE A 48 -0.40 -12.58 5.39
C ILE A 48 -1.44 -13.48 6.09
N ARG A 49 -2.73 -13.16 5.98
CA ARG A 49 -3.82 -13.97 6.55
C ARG A 49 -4.08 -15.26 5.79
N GLY A 50 -3.58 -15.37 4.55
CA GLY A 50 -3.85 -16.50 3.68
C GLY A 50 -5.23 -16.43 3.02
N ASP A 51 -5.77 -15.21 2.84
CA ASP A 51 -7.11 -15.00 2.29
C ASP A 51 -7.19 -15.31 0.77
N GLY A 52 -6.05 -15.58 0.10
CA GLY A 52 -5.98 -15.91 -1.32
C GLY A 52 -4.54 -16.15 -1.81
N LYS A 53 -4.38 -16.52 -3.09
CA LYS A 53 -3.05 -16.60 -3.71
C LYS A 53 -2.52 -15.20 -4.03
N VAL A 54 -1.21 -15.09 -4.20
CA VAL A 54 -0.56 -13.81 -4.55
C VAL A 54 -1.20 -13.18 -5.78
N ASP A 55 -1.41 -13.97 -6.84
CA ASP A 55 -1.92 -13.47 -8.13
C ASP A 55 -3.39 -13.02 -8.07
N ASP A 56 -4.15 -13.48 -7.07
CA ASP A 56 -5.53 -13.05 -6.83
C ASP A 56 -5.59 -11.75 -6.01
N ILE A 57 -4.57 -11.52 -5.18
CA ILE A 57 -4.47 -10.36 -4.29
C ILE A 57 -3.78 -9.20 -5.00
N PHE A 58 -2.72 -9.48 -5.77
CA PHE A 58 -1.95 -8.54 -6.57
C PHE A 58 -2.11 -8.90 -8.04
N ASN A 59 -3.00 -8.18 -8.72
CA ASN A 59 -3.32 -8.46 -10.11
C ASN A 59 -2.34 -7.72 -11.02
N GLN A 60 -2.04 -8.26 -12.21
CA GLN A 60 -1.15 -7.60 -13.19
C GLN A 60 -1.62 -6.21 -13.65
N ALA A 61 -2.88 -5.85 -13.41
CA ALA A 61 -3.44 -4.55 -13.74
C ALA A 61 -3.26 -3.49 -12.63
N ASP A 62 -2.72 -3.88 -11.47
CA ASP A 62 -2.28 -2.94 -10.43
C ASP A 62 -0.95 -2.28 -10.80
#